data_AF-A0A815UJH4-F1
#
_entry.id   AF-A0A815UJH4-F1
#
_cell.length_a   1.000
_cell.length_b   1.000
_cell.length_c   1.000
_cell.angle_alpha   90.00
_cell.angle_beta   90.00
_cell.angle_gamma   90.00
#
_symmetry.space_group_name_H-M   'P 1'
#
loop_
_entity.id
_entity.type
_entity.pdbx_description
1 polymer ?
#
loop_
_entity_poly.entity_id
_entity_poly.type
_entity_poly.pdbx_seq_one_letter_code
_entity_poly.pdbx_strand_id
1 'polypeptide(L)'
;DRALITNYMQKIASISLSMNHGDYLEIVIEKHMKLTQHDCYKSVTQYIHEKCFDLQNEFVLNKLYIMANLCEIGLYDFTINQGIDRVCHERIQFVY
;
A
#
# COMPACT_ATOMS: atom_id res chain seq x y z
N ASP A 1 6.02 14.72 -4.20
CA ASP A 1 5.38 14.86 -5.53
C ASP A 1 4.09 14.03 -5.53
N ARG A 2 2.94 14.65 -5.86
CA ARG A 2 1.62 14.00 -5.81
C ARG A 2 1.46 12.88 -6.85
N ALA A 3 2.07 13.06 -8.03
CA ALA A 3 2.03 12.08 -9.10
C ALA A 3 2.87 10.85 -8.73
N LEU A 4 4.04 11.08 -8.12
CA LEU A 4 4.90 10.02 -7.61
C LEU A 4 4.18 9.16 -6.56
N ILE A 5 3.56 9.79 -5.55
CA ILE A 5 2.83 9.07 -4.50
C ILE A 5 1.70 8.24 -5.11
N THR A 6 0.92 8.83 -6.03
CA THR A 6 -0.19 8.12 -6.69
C THR A 6 0.33 6.92 -7.48
N ASN A 7 1.41 7.09 -8.25
CA ASN A 7 2.02 6.02 -9.02
C ASN A 7 2.52 4.88 -8.13
N TYR A 8 3.21 5.21 -7.02
CA TYR A 8 3.73 4.21 -6.09
C TYR A 8 2.61 3.40 -5.45
N MET A 9 1.57 4.07 -4.94
CA MET A 9 0.44 3.39 -4.30
C MET A 9 -0.32 2.46 -5.27
N GLN A 10 -0.53 2.90 -6.51
CA GLN A 10 -1.15 2.05 -7.55
C GLN A 10 -0.24 0.89 -7.95
N LYS A 11 1.08 1.10 -8.04
CA LYS A 11 2.04 0.05 -8.36
C LYS A 11 2.13 -1.00 -7.26
N ILE A 12 2.07 -0.60 -5.99
CA ILE A 12 1.99 -1.51 -4.83
C ILE A 12 0.75 -2.39 -4.94
N ALA A 13 -0.41 -1.79 -5.22
CA ALA A 13 -1.65 -2.53 -5.41
C ALA A 13 -1.56 -3.54 -6.57
N SER A 14 -1.06 -3.11 -7.73
CA SER A 14 -0.89 -3.97 -8.90
C SER A 14 0.02 -5.17 -8.60
N ILE A 15 1.18 -4.94 -7.97
CA ILE A 15 2.11 -6.02 -7.62
C ILE A 15 1.48 -6.97 -6.60
N SER A 16 0.86 -6.44 -5.54
CA SER A 16 0.23 -7.26 -4.49
C SER A 16 -0.88 -8.15 -5.05
N LEU A 17 -1.70 -7.63 -5.97
CA LEU A 17 -2.77 -8.38 -6.64
C LEU A 17 -2.24 -9.48 -7.56
N SER A 18 -1.19 -9.18 -8.34
CA SER A 18 -0.59 -10.16 -9.25
C SER A 18 -0.01 -11.38 -8.53
N MET A 19 0.50 -11.21 -7.30
CA MET A 19 0.99 -12.32 -6.47
C MET A 19 -0.12 -13.25 -6.00
N ASN A 20 -1.35 -12.74 -5.89
CA ASN A 20 -2.52 -13.48 -5.41
C ASN A 20 -3.49 -13.85 -6.54
N HIS A 21 -3.08 -13.69 -7.81
CA HIS A 21 -3.90 -13.93 -9.00
C HIS A 21 -5.27 -13.21 -9.02
N GLY A 22 -5.38 -12.05 -8.35
CA GLY A 22 -6.63 -11.30 -8.24
C GLY A 22 -6.76 -10.23 -9.33
N ASP A 23 -7.92 -10.15 -9.99
CA ASP A 23 -8.27 -9.06 -10.91
C ASP A 23 -9.22 -8.06 -10.24
N TYR A 24 -8.66 -7.27 -9.32
CA TYR A 24 -9.40 -6.29 -8.51
C TYR A 24 -8.80 -4.89 -8.58
N LEU A 25 -7.90 -4.63 -9.55
CA LEU A 25 -7.08 -3.41 -9.54
C LEU A 25 -7.94 -2.15 -9.61
N GLU A 26 -8.92 -2.11 -10.52
CA GLU A 26 -9.84 -0.97 -10.67
C GLU A 26 -10.61 -0.70 -9.37
N ILE A 27 -11.15 -1.76 -8.76
CA ILE A 27 -11.89 -1.67 -7.49
C ILE A 27 -10.99 -1.10 -6.39
N VAL A 28 -9.75 -1.60 -6.28
CA VAL A 28 -8.80 -1.20 -5.25
C VAL A 28 -8.35 0.25 -5.39
N ILE A 29 -8.15 0.75 -6.62
CA ILE A 29 -7.63 2.12 -6.82
C ILE A 29 -8.73 3.19 -6.84
N GLU A 30 -9.99 2.84 -7.11
CA GLU A 30 -11.07 3.83 -7.26
C GLU A 30 -12.05 3.89 -6.09
N LYS A 31 -12.31 2.77 -5.43
CA LYS A 31 -13.33 2.71 -4.37
C LYS A 31 -12.78 3.17 -3.02
N HIS A 32 -13.69 3.52 -2.12
CA HIS A 32 -13.39 3.72 -0.71
C HIS A 32 -14.23 2.72 0.07
N MET A 33 -13.67 1.54 0.35
CA MET A 33 -14.38 0.49 1.09
C MET A 33 -14.49 0.86 2.56
N LYS A 34 -15.52 0.33 3.22
CA LYS A 34 -15.63 0.44 4.68
C LYS A 34 -14.51 -0.40 5.29
N LEU A 35 -13.66 0.24 6.11
CA LEU A 35 -12.60 -0.46 6.82
C LEU A 35 -13.20 -1.37 7.91
N THR A 36 -12.94 -2.68 7.79
CA THR A 36 -13.26 -3.72 8.76
C THR A 36 -12.02 -4.52 9.16
N GLN A 37 -11.04 -4.61 8.27
CA GLN A 37 -9.78 -5.34 8.46
C GLN A 37 -8.71 -4.45 9.13
N HIS A 38 -8.98 -4.02 10.37
CA HIS A 38 -8.16 -3.04 11.08
C HIS A 38 -6.71 -3.49 11.32
N ASP A 39 -6.48 -4.76 11.64
CA ASP A 39 -5.12 -5.28 11.92
C ASP A 39 -4.25 -5.28 10.67
N CYS A 40 -4.80 -5.76 9.54
CA CYS A 40 -4.13 -5.70 8.24
C CYS A 40 -3.81 -4.25 7.86
N TYR A 41 -4.80 -3.34 7.97
CA TYR A 41 -4.61 -1.95 7.62
C TYR A 41 -3.54 -1.27 8.48
N LYS A 42 -3.53 -1.51 9.79
CA LYS A 42 -2.52 -0.96 10.70
C LYS A 42 -1.12 -1.47 10.35
N SER A 43 -0.97 -2.77 10.11
CA SER A 43 0.30 -3.41 9.71
C SER A 43 0.85 -2.78 8.42
N VAL A 44 0.03 -2.73 7.37
CA VAL A 44 0.43 -2.21 6.06
C VAL A 44 0.73 -0.71 6.09
N THR A 45 -0.08 0.10 6.76
CA THR A 45 0.15 1.54 6.83
C THR A 45 1.43 1.87 7.61
N GLN A 46 1.72 1.14 8.68
CA GLN A 46 3.00 1.24 9.37
C GLN A 46 4.16 0.87 8.43
N TYR A 47 4.04 -0.20 7.63
CA TYR A 47 5.09 -0.61 6.71
C TYR A 47 5.32 0.41 5.58
N ILE A 48 4.25 1.05 5.06
CA ILE A 48 4.34 2.19 4.13
C ILE A 48 5.11 3.35 4.76
N HIS A 49 4.86 3.65 6.04
CA HIS A 49 5.56 4.70 6.77
C HIS A 49 7.07 4.44 6.82
N GLU A 50 7.44 3.21 7.16
CA GLU A 50 8.83 2.80 7.34
C GLU A 50 9.59 2.70 6.01
N LYS A 51 8.93 2.26 4.93
CA LYS A 51 9.61 1.91 3.67
C LYS A 51 9.43 2.93 2.55
N CYS A 52 8.30 3.62 2.48
CA CYS A 52 7.95 4.44 1.31
C CYS A 52 7.92 5.94 1.64
N PHE A 53 6.96 6.35 2.49
CA PHE A 53 6.58 7.75 2.64
C PHE A 53 6.19 8.06 4.08
N ASP A 54 6.55 9.27 4.55
CA ASP A 54 6.05 9.78 5.82
C ASP A 54 4.52 9.97 5.78
N LEU A 55 3.80 9.40 6.75
CA LEU A 55 2.35 9.52 6.87
C LEU A 55 1.90 10.89 7.37
N GLN A 56 2.81 11.74 7.86
CA GLN A 56 2.50 13.15 8.13
C GLN A 56 2.22 13.93 6.83
N ASN A 57 2.55 13.36 5.66
CA ASN A 57 2.20 13.93 4.38
C ASN A 57 0.71 13.71 4.07
N GLU A 58 -0.07 14.79 4.04
CA GLU A 58 -1.52 14.75 3.76
C GLU A 58 -1.86 14.05 2.43
N PHE A 59 -1.00 14.14 1.41
CA PHE A 59 -1.23 13.43 0.14
C PHE A 59 -1.07 11.93 0.26
N VAL A 60 -0.21 11.46 1.17
CA VAL A 60 -0.07 10.03 1.47
C VAL A 60 -1.31 9.54 2.21
N LEU A 61 -1.78 10.28 3.23
CA LEU A 61 -3.02 9.96 3.96
C LEU A 61 -4.21 9.81 3.01
N ASN A 62 -4.36 10.74 2.07
CA ASN A 62 -5.41 10.70 1.04
C ASN A 62 -5.32 9.52 0.07
N LYS A 63 -4.23 8.73 0.10
CA LYS A 63 -4.04 7.54 -0.73
C LYS A 63 -4.02 6.24 0.07
N LEU A 64 -4.07 6.28 1.41
CA LEU A 64 -4.08 5.08 2.25
C LEU A 64 -5.32 4.22 2.06
N TYR A 65 -6.41 4.77 1.50
CA TYR A 65 -7.60 3.98 1.15
C TYR A 65 -7.28 2.82 0.20
N ILE A 66 -6.24 2.93 -0.64
CA ILE A 66 -5.80 1.84 -1.54
C ILE A 66 -5.30 0.65 -0.71
N MET A 67 -4.54 0.92 0.37
CA MET A 67 -4.07 -0.12 1.28
C MET A 67 -5.22 -0.72 2.09
N ALA A 68 -6.17 0.10 2.53
CA ALA A 68 -7.39 -0.37 3.17
C ALA A 68 -8.16 -1.32 2.24
N ASN A 69 -8.38 -0.94 0.99
CA ASN A 69 -9.09 -1.76 0.02
C ASN A 69 -8.40 -3.10 -0.23
N LEU A 70 -7.06 -3.15 -0.31
CA LEU A 70 -6.31 -4.41 -0.44
C LEU A 70 -6.63 -5.36 0.73
N CYS A 71 -6.65 -4.84 1.96
CA CYS A 71 -7.06 -5.62 3.13
C CYS A 71 -8.53 -6.08 3.04
N GLU A 72 -9.44 -5.20 2.62
CA GLU A 72 -10.88 -5.52 2.53
C GLU A 72 -11.22 -6.58 1.47
N ILE A 73 -10.46 -6.66 0.38
CA ILE A 73 -10.61 -7.74 -0.60
C ILE A 73 -9.94 -9.06 -0.15
N GLY A 74 -9.42 -9.11 1.08
CA GLY A 74 -8.89 -10.33 1.69
C GLY A 74 -7.42 -10.59 1.42
N LEU A 75 -6.64 -9.62 0.94
CA LEU A 75 -5.18 -9.79 0.90
C LEU A 75 -4.61 -9.71 2.32
N TYR A 76 -3.69 -10.63 2.61
CA TYR A 76 -2.91 -10.60 3.84
C TYR A 76 -1.84 -9.50 3.78
N ASP A 77 -1.57 -8.91 4.94
CA ASP A 77 -0.55 -7.88 5.12
C ASP A 77 0.83 -8.33 4.61
N PHE A 78 1.20 -9.59 4.81
CA PHE A 78 2.43 -10.18 4.27
C PHE A 78 2.56 -10.01 2.75
N THR A 79 1.50 -10.29 1.99
CA THR A 79 1.50 -10.14 0.52
C THR A 79 1.62 -8.67 0.12
N ILE A 80 0.91 -7.79 0.82
CA ILE A 80 0.94 -6.35 0.56
C ILE A 80 2.33 -5.78 0.87
N ASN A 81 2.95 -6.21 1.97
CA ASN A 81 4.29 -5.80 2.37
C ASN A 81 5.36 -6.22 1.35
N GLN A 82 5.23 -7.38 0.70
CA GLN A 82 6.09 -7.72 -0.44
C GLN A 82 5.89 -6.79 -1.64
N GLY A 83 4.65 -6.37 -1.90
CA GLY A 83 4.35 -5.34 -2.91
C GLY A 83 5.02 -4.01 -2.57
N ILE A 84 5.00 -3.64 -1.29
CA ILE A 84 5.68 -2.45 -0.76
C ILE A 84 7.19 -2.55 -0.98
N ASP A 85 7.82 -3.64 -0.57
CA ASP A 85 9.27 -3.83 -0.70
C ASP A 85 9.74 -3.73 -2.16
N ARG A 86 8.96 -4.30 -3.10
CA ARG A 86 9.29 -4.26 -4.53
C ARG A 86 9.16 -2.87 -5.16
N VAL A 87 8.28 -2.02 -4.63
CA VAL A 87 8.07 -0.66 -5.18
C VAL A 87 8.98 0.35 -4.49
N CYS A 88 9.05 0.27 -3.18
CA CYS A 88 9.74 1.23 -2.33
C CYS A 88 11.17 0.78 -2.02
N HIS A 89 11.79 0.03 -2.96
CA HIS A 89 13.16 -0.48 -2.92
C HIS A 89 14.02 0.28 -1.92
N GLU A 90 14.51 -0.48 -0.92
CA GLU A 90 15.27 -0.03 0.24
C GLU A 90 15.84 1.38 0.05
N ARG A 91 15.32 2.37 0.80
CA ARG A 91 16.28 3.25 1.45
C ARG A 91 17.14 2.33 2.30
N ILE A 92 18.21 1.80 1.73
CA ILE A 92 19.37 1.34 2.49
C ILE A 92 19.78 2.60 3.24
N GLN A 93 19.33 2.74 4.48
CA GLN A 93 20.04 3.59 5.42
C GLN A 93 21.40 2.92 5.53
N PHE A 94 22.39 3.49 4.84
CA PHE A 94 23.78 3.28 5.20
C PHE A 94 23.88 3.67 6.67
N VAL A 95 23.95 2.66 7.53
CA VAL A 95 24.35 2.84 8.92
C VAL A 95 25.87 3.02 8.86
N TYR A 96 26.32 4.23 9.16
CA TYR A 96 27.73 4.57 9.41
C TYR A 96 28.24 3.88 10.66
#